data_AF-B1WZ80-F1
#
_entry.id   AF-B1WZ80-F1
#
_cell.length_a   1.000
_cell.length_b   1.000
_cell.length_c   1.000
_cell.angle_alpha   90.00
_cell.angle_beta   90.00
_cell.angle_gamma   90.00
#
_symmetry.space_group_name_H-M   'P 1'
#
loop_
_entity.id
_entity.type
_entity.pdbx_description
1 polymer ?
#
loop_
_entity_poly.entity_id
_entity_poly.type
_entity_poly.pdbx_seq_one_letter_code
_entity_poly.pdbx_strand_id
1 'polypeptide(L)'
;MSTLECEVNQSLDFSSLKNCHEELYQKVSDIIIKQEISETQKEKNDCSKEMQEVSDSVKNLLKNLAEFAPQVTSIDESNWVREASYEWGAVGDCLDLNLSLLDTTEKHTKVGNIGQKILSLLPNEIPEFSLTPKISKKYLEKEAYCLGQARKERLLKKLLGEYRHLIHNLIPSDLENMKMDWCSACTYFSSKILEGKLDFSSQIESDLYHYLEEVWLEDVKHLRAYEIWWKKGHNRIYEESTTVNYYFQACQQIMASLVDPYIKAPFSRFEELKNYLKNCYLTEEGKLDKDKSNTLIEIKAHRIWETTNNSNSSENWSSAQQYVEDFYENIIPAVVDGDLESITKVKNAIQAINDPTHYHIINCFEVALVIYFLPSDVLEDVEKL
;
A
#
# COMPACT_ATOMS: atom_id res chain seq x y z
N MET A 1 34.16 8.18 -31.03
CA MET A 1 34.02 8.16 -29.57
C MET A 1 33.96 9.60 -29.11
N SER A 2 32.76 10.10 -28.88
CA SER A 2 32.54 11.34 -28.14
C SER A 2 32.79 10.99 -26.68
N THR A 3 33.88 11.46 -26.09
CA THR A 3 34.06 11.41 -24.64
C THR A 3 32.87 12.16 -24.03
N LEU A 4 32.03 11.44 -23.28
CA LEU A 4 31.04 12.05 -22.40
C LEU A 4 31.83 12.71 -21.27
N GLU A 5 32.38 13.89 -21.56
CA GLU A 5 32.83 14.83 -20.53
C GLU A 5 31.56 15.42 -19.94
N CYS A 6 30.88 14.66 -19.08
CA CYS A 6 30.04 15.26 -18.09
C CYS A 6 31.00 16.10 -17.24
N GLU A 7 31.09 17.41 -17.52
CA GLU A 7 31.87 18.35 -16.72
C GLU A 7 31.20 18.50 -15.35
N VAL A 8 31.33 17.47 -14.51
CA VAL A 8 30.76 17.36 -13.16
C VAL A 8 31.37 18.39 -12.18
N ASN A 9 32.19 19.32 -12.68
CA ASN A 9 32.90 20.34 -11.91
C ASN A 9 32.22 21.72 -11.87
N GLN A 10 31.04 21.90 -12.47
CA GLN A 10 30.29 23.16 -12.42
C GLN A 10 28.96 22.97 -11.69
N SER A 11 28.78 23.74 -10.61
CA SER A 11 27.62 23.84 -9.69
C SER A 11 26.80 22.57 -9.41
N LEU A 12 26.75 22.16 -8.14
CA LEU A 12 25.81 21.17 -7.59
C LEU A 12 24.35 21.69 -7.61
N ASP A 13 23.82 22.03 -8.78
CA ASP A 13 22.41 22.36 -8.93
C ASP A 13 21.58 21.09 -9.16
N PHE A 14 20.35 21.09 -8.64
CA PHE A 14 19.46 19.94 -8.66
C PHE A 14 19.15 19.44 -10.08
N SER A 15 18.97 20.35 -11.04
CA SER A 15 18.61 19.99 -12.41
C SER A 15 19.75 19.27 -13.13
N SER A 16 20.98 19.74 -12.93
CA SER A 16 22.19 19.10 -13.47
C SER A 16 22.41 17.71 -12.88
N LEU A 17 22.21 17.53 -11.57
CA LEU A 17 22.30 16.21 -10.94
C LEU A 17 21.22 15.26 -11.43
N LYS A 18 20.00 15.76 -11.62
CA LYS A 18 18.90 14.96 -12.14
C LYS A 18 19.14 14.46 -13.55
N ASN A 19 19.55 15.35 -14.45
CA ASN A 19 19.86 14.99 -15.83
C ASN A 19 21.04 13.99 -15.88
N CYS A 20 22.09 14.23 -15.09
CA CYS A 20 23.25 13.33 -15.02
C CYS A 20 22.86 11.93 -14.53
N HIS A 21 21.98 11.84 -13.52
CA HIS A 21 21.43 10.58 -13.04
C HIS A 21 20.63 9.85 -14.13
N GLU A 22 19.69 10.51 -14.79
CA GLU A 22 18.85 9.90 -15.84
C GLU A 22 19.72 9.38 -17.00
N GLU A 23 20.70 10.16 -17.45
CA GLU A 23 21.61 9.76 -18.53
C GLU A 23 22.50 8.56 -18.14
N LEU A 24 23.13 8.61 -16.97
CA LEU A 24 24.01 7.54 -16.51
C LEU A 24 23.23 6.26 -16.20
N TYR A 25 22.06 6.37 -15.59
CA TYR A 25 21.24 5.22 -15.24
C TYR A 25 20.74 4.50 -16.50
N GLN A 26 20.27 5.26 -17.51
CA GLN A 26 19.88 4.69 -18.79
C GLN A 26 21.06 3.99 -19.47
N LYS A 27 22.25 4.62 -19.48
CA LYS A 27 23.44 4.04 -20.10
C LYS A 27 23.89 2.75 -19.41
N VAL A 28 23.87 2.69 -18.07
CA VAL A 28 24.16 1.45 -17.33
C VAL A 28 23.15 0.38 -17.67
N SER A 29 21.86 0.73 -17.72
CA SER A 29 20.80 -0.21 -18.09
C SER A 29 21.01 -0.80 -19.49
N ASP A 30 21.36 0.05 -20.47
CA ASP A 30 21.63 -0.39 -21.84
C ASP A 30 22.84 -1.35 -21.91
N ILE A 31 23.91 -1.07 -21.15
CA ILE A 31 25.10 -1.95 -21.09
C ILE A 31 24.74 -3.30 -20.46
N ILE A 32 23.96 -3.31 -19.38
CA ILE A 32 23.50 -4.56 -18.73
C ILE A 32 22.69 -5.39 -19.73
N ILE A 33 21.69 -4.77 -20.38
CA ILE A 33 20.84 -5.44 -21.37
C ILE A 33 21.70 -6.00 -22.51
N LYS A 34 22.62 -5.19 -23.04
CA LYS A 34 23.52 -5.60 -24.13
C LYS A 34 24.43 -6.76 -23.71
N GLN A 35 24.94 -6.76 -22.49
CA GLN A 35 25.77 -7.84 -21.94
C GLN A 35 24.97 -9.14 -21.79
N GLU A 36 23.69 -9.05 -21.39
CA GLU A 36 22.80 -10.20 -21.23
C GLU A 36 22.42 -10.85 -22.56
N ILE A 37 22.15 -10.06 -23.60
CA ILE A 37 21.78 -10.57 -24.93
C ILE A 37 23.00 -10.96 -25.79
N SER A 38 24.22 -10.67 -25.32
CA SER A 38 25.45 -10.98 -26.05
C SER A 38 25.70 -12.48 -26.11
N GLU A 39 25.70 -13.05 -27.31
CA GLU A 39 25.95 -14.48 -27.54
C GLU A 39 27.46 -14.79 -27.60
N THR A 40 28.29 -13.78 -27.89
CA THR A 40 29.73 -13.97 -28.07
C THR A 40 30.56 -13.47 -26.88
N GLN A 41 31.68 -14.15 -26.61
CA GLN A 41 32.62 -13.73 -25.56
C GLN A 41 33.23 -12.34 -25.85
N LYS A 42 33.37 -12.00 -27.14
CA LYS A 42 33.90 -10.71 -27.56
C LYS A 42 32.96 -9.56 -27.16
N GLU A 43 31.66 -9.69 -27.43
CA GLU A 43 30.66 -8.68 -27.06
C GLU A 43 30.56 -8.51 -25.54
N LYS A 44 30.67 -9.61 -24.78
CA LYS A 44 30.73 -9.56 -23.31
C LYS A 44 31.96 -8.80 -22.81
N ASN A 45 33.12 -9.01 -23.42
CA ASN A 45 34.34 -8.27 -23.08
C ASN A 45 34.22 -6.78 -23.43
N ASP A 46 33.59 -6.45 -24.56
CA ASP A 46 33.34 -5.07 -24.97
C ASP A 46 32.38 -4.35 -23.99
N CYS A 47 31.31 -5.03 -23.55
CA CYS A 47 30.38 -4.49 -22.53
C CYS A 47 31.07 -4.29 -21.17
N SER A 48 31.94 -5.22 -20.76
CA SER A 48 32.70 -5.07 -19.50
C SER A 48 33.62 -3.86 -19.52
N LYS A 49 34.25 -3.56 -20.67
CA LYS A 49 35.06 -2.36 -20.83
C LYS A 49 34.21 -1.08 -20.76
N GLU A 50 33.07 -1.07 -21.45
CA GLU A 50 32.12 0.04 -21.43
C GLU A 50 31.58 0.30 -20.00
N MET A 51 31.29 -0.78 -19.26
CA MET A 51 30.86 -0.71 -17.87
C MET A 51 31.92 -0.09 -16.96
N GLN A 52 33.19 -0.42 -17.16
CA GLN A 52 34.29 0.16 -16.39
C GLN A 52 34.41 1.68 -16.63
N GLU A 53 34.23 2.15 -17.86
CA GLU A 53 34.25 3.58 -18.21
C GLU A 53 33.08 4.34 -17.57
N VAL A 54 31.90 3.70 -17.47
CA VAL A 54 30.72 4.31 -16.83
C VAL A 54 30.81 4.29 -15.31
N SER A 55 31.44 3.28 -14.71
CA SER A 55 31.61 3.15 -13.25
C SER A 55 32.25 4.39 -12.62
N ASP A 56 33.27 4.98 -13.25
CA ASP A 56 33.92 6.18 -12.72
C ASP A 56 33.01 7.42 -12.75
N SER A 57 32.15 7.52 -13.78
CA SER A 57 31.15 8.58 -13.87
C SER A 57 30.07 8.42 -12.80
N VAL A 58 29.64 7.17 -12.55
CA VAL A 58 28.67 6.86 -11.48
C VAL A 58 29.25 7.18 -10.11
N LYS A 59 30.53 6.82 -9.83
CA LYS A 59 31.20 7.18 -8.57
C LYS A 59 31.20 8.70 -8.32
N ASN A 60 31.46 9.48 -9.36
CA ASN A 60 31.41 10.95 -9.26
C ASN A 60 29.99 11.45 -9.00
N LEU A 61 28.97 10.91 -9.70
CA LEU A 61 27.57 11.24 -9.43
C LEU A 61 27.19 10.91 -7.98
N LEU A 62 27.55 9.73 -7.48
CA LEU A 62 27.23 9.33 -6.10
C LEU A 62 27.88 10.24 -5.06
N LYS A 63 29.14 10.64 -5.30
CA LYS A 63 29.81 11.63 -4.46
C LYS A 63 29.06 12.97 -4.46
N ASN A 64 28.66 13.44 -5.64
CA ASN A 64 27.91 14.69 -5.76
C ASN A 64 26.52 14.61 -5.11
N LEU A 65 25.82 13.48 -5.23
CA LEU A 65 24.56 13.23 -4.52
C LEU A 65 24.75 13.29 -3.00
N ALA A 66 25.83 12.70 -2.48
CA ALA A 66 26.16 12.75 -1.05
C ALA A 66 26.51 14.17 -0.56
N GLU A 67 27.12 15.00 -1.42
CA GLU A 67 27.42 16.41 -1.15
C GLU A 67 26.17 17.32 -1.28
N PHE A 68 25.25 16.99 -2.19
CA PHE A 68 24.00 17.71 -2.42
C PHE A 68 22.92 17.39 -1.38
N ALA A 69 22.83 16.14 -0.91
CA ALA A 69 21.85 15.70 0.09
C ALA A 69 21.68 16.64 1.30
N PRO A 70 22.73 17.17 1.96
CA PRO A 70 22.57 18.11 3.07
C PRO A 70 22.17 19.54 2.66
N GLN A 71 22.17 19.86 1.36
CA GLN A 71 21.83 21.17 0.79
C GLN A 71 20.39 21.23 0.26
N VAL A 72 19.67 20.10 0.24
CA VAL A 72 18.28 19.99 -0.19
C VAL A 72 17.39 20.96 0.59
N THR A 73 16.60 21.76 -0.14
CA THR A 73 15.74 22.80 0.44
C THR A 73 14.25 22.50 0.28
N SER A 74 13.88 21.56 -0.59
CA SER A 74 12.49 21.16 -0.84
C SER A 74 12.24 19.67 -0.59
N ILE A 75 10.97 19.33 -0.38
CA ILE A 75 10.52 17.94 -0.21
C ILE A 75 10.72 17.14 -1.50
N ASP A 76 10.48 17.75 -2.66
CA ASP A 76 10.65 17.11 -3.97
C ASP A 76 12.11 16.73 -4.24
N GLU A 77 13.05 17.64 -3.94
CA GLU A 77 14.49 17.36 -4.00
C GLU A 77 14.88 16.22 -3.04
N SER A 78 14.32 16.20 -1.82
CA SER A 78 14.60 15.15 -0.84
C SER A 78 14.08 13.78 -1.28
N ASN A 79 12.87 13.73 -1.83
CA ASN A 79 12.27 12.50 -2.35
C ASN A 79 13.08 11.99 -3.53
N TRP A 80 13.47 12.88 -4.45
CA TRP A 80 14.29 12.52 -5.59
C TRP A 80 15.67 11.97 -5.20
N VAL A 81 16.39 12.62 -4.27
CA VAL A 81 17.69 12.13 -3.78
C VAL A 81 17.56 10.74 -3.17
N ARG A 82 16.46 10.49 -2.44
CA ARG A 82 16.17 9.18 -1.85
C ARG A 82 15.90 8.12 -2.93
N GLU A 83 15.07 8.43 -3.93
CA GLU A 83 14.77 7.53 -5.05
C GLU A 83 16.02 7.20 -5.86
N ALA A 84 16.80 8.21 -6.26
CA ALA A 84 18.06 8.02 -6.96
C ALA A 84 19.04 7.15 -6.16
N SER A 85 19.11 7.33 -4.83
CA SER A 85 19.95 6.49 -3.96
C SER A 85 19.49 5.03 -3.92
N TYR A 86 18.18 4.77 -3.93
CA TYR A 86 17.64 3.41 -3.99
C TYR A 86 17.92 2.74 -5.33
N GLU A 87 17.73 3.46 -6.44
CA GLU A 87 17.99 2.95 -7.78
C GLU A 87 19.46 2.56 -7.96
N TRP A 88 20.39 3.42 -7.56
CA TRP A 88 21.82 3.08 -7.56
C TRP A 88 22.17 1.99 -6.54
N GLY A 89 21.41 1.89 -5.45
CA GLY A 89 21.51 0.80 -4.48
C GLY A 89 21.24 -0.57 -5.12
N ALA A 90 20.25 -0.66 -6.01
CA ALA A 90 19.89 -1.89 -6.69
C ALA A 90 20.91 -2.33 -7.76
N VAL A 91 21.66 -1.38 -8.34
CA VAL A 91 22.63 -1.63 -9.42
C VAL A 91 24.07 -1.67 -8.90
N GLY A 92 24.31 -1.31 -7.63
CA GLY A 92 25.65 -1.21 -7.04
C GLY A 92 26.47 -2.50 -7.10
N ASP A 93 25.82 -3.66 -6.96
CA ASP A 93 26.47 -4.97 -7.05
C ASP A 93 27.01 -5.26 -8.46
N CYS A 94 26.38 -4.72 -9.51
CA CYS A 94 26.83 -4.85 -10.89
C CYS A 94 28.03 -3.97 -11.22
N LEU A 95 28.26 -2.92 -10.42
CA LEU A 95 29.26 -1.88 -10.67
C LEU A 95 30.43 -1.89 -9.67
N ASP A 96 30.44 -2.82 -8.71
CA ASP A 96 31.39 -2.91 -7.60
C ASP A 96 31.52 -1.57 -6.85
N LEU A 97 30.38 -0.92 -6.59
CA LEU A 97 30.33 0.39 -5.95
C LEU A 97 30.26 0.26 -4.43
N ASN A 98 31.10 1.02 -3.73
CA ASN A 98 30.97 1.20 -2.30
C ASN A 98 29.83 2.19 -1.98
N LEU A 99 28.63 1.65 -1.76
CA LEU A 99 27.42 2.42 -1.48
C LEU A 99 27.33 2.99 -0.06
N SER A 100 28.31 2.73 0.82
CA SER A 100 28.32 3.31 2.18
C SER A 100 28.32 4.84 2.21
N LEU A 101 28.68 5.48 1.10
CA LEU A 101 28.63 6.93 0.91
C LEU A 101 27.19 7.50 0.84
N LEU A 102 26.19 6.66 0.55
CA LEU A 102 24.77 7.04 0.41
C LEU A 102 23.94 6.72 1.65
N ASP A 103 24.56 6.27 2.75
CA ASP A 103 23.83 6.06 4.00
C ASP A 103 23.40 7.41 4.59
N THR A 104 22.22 7.86 4.17
CA THR A 104 21.65 9.16 4.54
C THR A 104 20.87 9.09 5.85
N THR A 105 20.81 7.93 6.51
CA THR A 105 20.01 7.72 7.74
C THR A 105 20.40 8.66 8.88
N GLU A 106 21.67 9.10 8.98
CA GLU A 106 22.11 10.08 9.97
C GLU A 106 21.86 11.56 9.59
N LYS A 107 21.77 11.89 8.28
CA LYS A 107 21.74 13.30 7.81
C LYS A 107 20.33 13.89 7.66
N HIS A 108 19.28 13.06 7.64
CA HIS A 108 17.87 13.50 7.54
C HIS A 108 17.30 14.12 8.83
N THR A 109 18.05 14.09 9.95
CA THR A 109 17.68 14.76 11.21
C THR A 109 17.62 16.29 11.09
N LYS A 110 18.31 16.92 10.12
CA LYS A 110 18.24 18.37 9.92
C LYS A 110 16.98 18.83 9.19
N VAL A 111 16.46 18.05 8.25
CA VAL A 111 15.21 18.38 7.51
C VAL A 111 13.99 18.20 8.42
N GLY A 112 13.99 17.19 9.30
CA GLY A 112 12.97 17.04 10.36
C GLY A 112 12.92 18.24 11.30
N ASN A 113 14.06 18.85 11.62
CA ASN A 113 14.14 20.06 12.45
C ASN A 113 13.69 21.34 11.71
N ILE A 114 13.87 21.43 10.39
CA ILE A 114 13.33 22.52 9.57
C ILE A 114 11.81 22.38 9.45
N GLY A 115 11.29 21.17 9.26
CA GLY A 115 9.85 20.87 9.26
C GLY A 115 9.17 21.27 10.58
N GLN A 116 9.76 20.92 11.73
CA GLN A 116 9.23 21.36 13.03
C GLN A 116 9.33 22.88 13.26
N LYS A 117 10.40 23.52 12.77
CA LYS A 117 10.58 24.97 12.89
C LYS A 117 9.65 25.76 11.97
N ILE A 118 9.36 25.24 10.77
CA ILE A 118 8.36 25.77 9.84
C ILE A 118 6.95 25.58 10.40
N LEU A 119 6.61 24.39 10.92
CA LEU A 119 5.34 24.12 11.61
C LEU A 119 5.11 25.03 12.82
N SER A 120 6.18 25.44 13.53
CA SER A 120 6.09 26.38 14.64
C SER A 120 5.95 27.86 14.25
N LEU A 121 6.07 28.19 12.97
CA LEU A 121 6.09 29.57 12.45
C LEU A 121 4.92 29.89 11.51
N LEU A 122 4.06 28.92 11.17
CA LEU A 122 2.93 29.12 10.27
C LEU A 122 1.66 29.52 11.06
N PRO A 123 0.86 30.49 10.59
CA PRO A 123 -0.45 30.80 11.18
C PRO A 123 -1.41 29.61 11.06
N ASN A 124 -2.33 29.46 12.01
CA ASN A 124 -3.28 28.34 12.16
C ASN A 124 -4.23 28.06 10.97
N GLU A 125 -4.09 28.75 9.84
CA GLU A 125 -4.96 28.60 8.68
C GLU A 125 -4.12 28.64 7.40
N ILE A 126 -3.63 27.48 6.96
CA ILE A 126 -3.17 27.26 5.58
C ILE A 126 -4.03 26.15 4.98
N PRO A 127 -4.53 26.29 3.74
CA PRO A 127 -5.19 25.20 3.04
C PRO A 127 -4.22 24.03 2.87
N GLU A 128 -4.57 22.84 3.36
CA GLU A 128 -3.79 21.63 3.16
C GLU A 128 -3.70 21.31 1.66
N PHE A 129 -2.57 21.66 1.03
CA PHE A 129 -2.17 21.03 -0.22
C PHE A 129 -1.64 19.64 0.12
N SER A 130 -2.48 18.61 -0.03
CA SER A 130 -2.04 17.22 0.02
C SER A 130 -1.14 16.96 -1.20
N LEU A 131 0.17 16.97 -0.98
CA LEU A 131 1.20 16.66 -1.98
C LEU A 131 1.44 15.15 -2.12
N THR A 132 0.63 14.29 -1.49
CA THR A 132 0.77 12.85 -1.65
C THR A 132 0.11 12.39 -2.96
N PRO A 133 0.82 11.68 -3.84
CA PRO A 133 0.25 11.23 -5.11
C PRO A 133 -0.97 10.35 -4.86
N LYS A 134 -2.07 10.65 -5.57
CA LYS A 134 -3.26 9.80 -5.56
C LYS A 134 -2.92 8.43 -6.13
N ILE A 135 -3.39 7.40 -5.44
CA ILE A 135 -3.27 6.00 -5.84
C ILE A 135 -4.39 5.74 -6.82
N SER A 136 -4.00 5.30 -8.02
CA SER A 136 -4.91 4.95 -9.11
C SER A 136 -4.92 3.45 -9.36
N LYS A 137 -5.85 2.97 -10.20
CA LYS A 137 -5.92 1.56 -10.62
C LYS A 137 -4.57 1.00 -11.11
N LYS A 138 -3.75 1.82 -11.74
CA LYS A 138 -2.41 1.44 -12.23
C LYS A 138 -1.47 0.97 -11.11
N TYR A 139 -1.66 1.47 -9.88
CA TYR A 139 -0.94 0.98 -8.71
C TYR A 139 -1.31 -0.47 -8.38
N LEU A 140 -2.60 -0.81 -8.37
CA LEU A 140 -3.08 -2.18 -8.13
C LEU A 140 -2.60 -3.13 -9.22
N GLU A 141 -2.62 -2.71 -10.48
CA GLU A 141 -2.07 -3.49 -11.60
C GLU A 141 -0.58 -3.78 -11.42
N LYS A 142 0.19 -2.79 -10.94
CA LYS A 142 1.62 -2.96 -10.62
C LYS A 142 1.82 -3.94 -9.45
N GLU A 143 1.05 -3.81 -8.37
CA GLU A 143 1.11 -4.73 -7.24
C GLU A 143 0.75 -6.16 -7.61
N ALA A 144 -0.32 -6.37 -8.37
CA ALA A 144 -0.71 -7.68 -8.89
C ALA A 144 0.41 -8.30 -9.73
N TYR A 145 1.06 -7.51 -10.59
CA TYR A 145 2.21 -7.94 -11.37
C TYR A 145 3.40 -8.38 -10.48
N CYS A 146 3.73 -7.59 -9.45
CA CYS A 146 4.81 -7.90 -8.50
C CYS A 146 4.52 -9.16 -7.67
N LEU A 147 3.28 -9.33 -7.19
CA LEU A 147 2.88 -10.55 -6.48
C LEU A 147 2.93 -11.78 -7.38
N GLY A 148 2.52 -11.65 -8.64
CA GLY A 148 2.66 -12.69 -9.64
C GLY A 148 4.11 -13.10 -9.89
N GLN A 149 5.06 -12.14 -9.90
CA GLN A 149 6.51 -12.44 -9.96
C GLN A 149 6.93 -13.25 -8.73
N ALA A 150 6.62 -12.75 -7.53
CA ALA A 150 7.00 -13.38 -6.28
C ALA A 150 6.46 -14.83 -6.15
N ARG A 151 5.23 -15.09 -6.60
CA ARG A 151 4.66 -16.46 -6.60
C ARG A 151 5.45 -17.38 -7.53
N LYS A 152 5.73 -16.94 -8.75
CA LYS A 152 6.48 -17.73 -9.73
C LYS A 152 7.93 -17.96 -9.31
N GLU A 153 8.57 -16.98 -8.68
CA GLU A 153 9.89 -17.14 -8.07
C GLU A 153 9.93 -18.21 -6.99
N ARG A 154 8.88 -18.33 -6.15
CA ARG A 154 8.79 -19.40 -5.16
C ARG A 154 8.74 -20.77 -5.80
N LEU A 155 8.05 -20.91 -6.94
CA LEU A 155 8.01 -22.15 -7.72
C LEU A 155 9.37 -22.50 -8.34
N LEU A 156 10.18 -21.47 -8.65
CA LEU A 156 11.42 -21.59 -9.41
C LEU A 156 12.68 -21.32 -8.59
N LYS A 157 12.57 -21.34 -7.26
CA LYS A 157 13.58 -20.88 -6.28
C LYS A 157 14.97 -21.54 -6.37
N LYS A 158 15.13 -22.57 -7.23
CA LYS A 158 16.41 -23.23 -7.54
C LYS A 158 17.00 -22.87 -8.92
N LEU A 159 16.24 -22.25 -9.83
CA LEU A 159 16.60 -22.10 -11.25
C LEU A 159 16.83 -20.65 -11.70
N LEU A 160 16.31 -19.64 -11.01
CA LEU A 160 16.15 -18.30 -11.60
C LEU A 160 16.81 -17.14 -10.83
N GLY A 161 17.96 -17.38 -10.18
CA GLY A 161 18.72 -16.30 -9.53
C GLY A 161 19.02 -15.12 -10.47
N GLU A 162 19.29 -15.39 -11.75
CA GLU A 162 19.71 -14.37 -12.74
C GLU A 162 18.59 -13.92 -13.71
N TYR A 163 17.44 -14.59 -13.75
CA TYR A 163 16.39 -14.36 -14.79
C TYR A 163 15.06 -13.87 -14.21
N ARG A 164 15.10 -13.22 -13.05
CA ARG A 164 13.91 -12.79 -12.30
C ARG A 164 12.94 -11.94 -13.13
N HIS A 165 13.46 -11.05 -13.95
CA HIS A 165 12.68 -10.15 -14.81
C HIS A 165 11.98 -10.87 -15.99
N LEU A 166 12.45 -12.06 -16.38
CA LEU A 166 11.86 -12.85 -17.49
C LEU A 166 10.77 -13.82 -17.02
N ILE A 167 10.51 -13.94 -15.72
CA ILE A 167 9.65 -14.96 -15.13
C ILE A 167 8.23 -14.98 -15.71
N HIS A 168 7.65 -13.81 -15.97
CA HIS A 168 6.31 -13.73 -16.58
C HIS A 168 6.30 -14.12 -18.06
N ASN A 169 7.41 -13.90 -18.77
CA ASN A 169 7.55 -14.29 -20.18
C ASN A 169 7.80 -15.79 -20.32
N LEU A 170 8.56 -16.37 -19.39
CA LEU A 170 8.92 -17.79 -19.40
C LEU A 170 7.78 -18.69 -18.87
N ILE A 171 6.97 -18.18 -17.94
CA ILE A 171 5.80 -18.87 -17.41
C ILE A 171 4.63 -17.90 -17.46
N PRO A 172 3.83 -17.88 -18.56
CA PRO A 172 2.63 -17.08 -18.60
C PRO A 172 1.68 -17.52 -17.47
N SER A 173 1.07 -16.55 -16.78
CA SER A 173 -0.01 -16.87 -15.84
C SER A 173 -1.24 -17.26 -16.64
N ASP A 174 -1.88 -18.37 -16.31
CA ASP A 174 -3.24 -18.62 -16.76
C ASP A 174 -4.23 -17.64 -16.10
N LEU A 175 -5.46 -17.63 -16.60
CA LEU A 175 -6.50 -16.70 -16.15
C LEU A 175 -6.82 -16.87 -14.65
N GLU A 176 -6.78 -18.09 -14.13
CA GLU A 176 -7.05 -18.37 -12.72
C GLU A 176 -5.95 -17.78 -11.83
N ASN A 177 -4.70 -18.01 -12.21
CA ASN A 177 -3.52 -17.46 -11.56
C ASN A 177 -3.49 -15.92 -11.59
N MET A 178 -3.90 -15.30 -12.69
CA MET A 178 -4.03 -13.83 -12.78
C MET A 178 -5.12 -13.30 -11.85
N LYS A 179 -6.27 -13.97 -11.78
CA LYS A 179 -7.34 -13.61 -10.85
C LYS A 179 -6.87 -13.72 -9.39
N MET A 180 -6.15 -14.78 -9.04
CA MET A 180 -5.58 -14.95 -7.70
C MET A 180 -4.56 -13.86 -7.35
N ASP A 181 -3.71 -13.45 -8.31
CA ASP A 181 -2.74 -12.36 -8.12
C ASP A 181 -3.47 -11.03 -7.89
N TRP A 182 -4.53 -10.78 -8.66
CA TRP A 182 -5.37 -9.59 -8.49
C TRP A 182 -6.07 -9.57 -7.13
N CYS A 183 -6.74 -10.66 -6.73
CA CYS A 183 -7.34 -10.79 -5.40
C CYS A 183 -6.32 -10.53 -4.30
N SER A 184 -5.13 -11.14 -4.42
CA SER A 184 -4.04 -10.93 -3.45
C SER A 184 -3.60 -9.47 -3.38
N ALA A 185 -3.46 -8.79 -4.52
CA ALA A 185 -3.10 -7.38 -4.59
C ALA A 185 -4.14 -6.50 -3.90
N CYS A 186 -5.43 -6.75 -4.14
CA CYS A 186 -6.51 -6.06 -3.44
C CYS A 186 -6.45 -6.32 -1.93
N THR A 187 -6.23 -7.56 -1.49
CA THR A 187 -6.08 -7.87 -0.05
C THR A 187 -4.88 -7.15 0.58
N TYR A 188 -3.74 -7.11 -0.09
CA TYR A 188 -2.57 -6.35 0.38
C TYR A 188 -2.85 -4.85 0.43
N PHE A 189 -3.48 -4.30 -0.60
CA PHE A 189 -3.87 -2.90 -0.66
C PHE A 189 -4.81 -2.52 0.48
N SER A 190 -5.88 -3.28 0.69
CA SER A 190 -6.80 -3.13 1.83
C SER A 190 -6.04 -3.19 3.15
N SER A 191 -5.15 -4.17 3.34
CA SER A 191 -4.33 -4.29 4.55
C SER A 191 -3.50 -3.03 4.83
N LYS A 192 -2.89 -2.43 3.80
CA LYS A 192 -2.10 -1.19 3.99
C LYS A 192 -2.99 0.00 4.39
N ILE A 193 -4.20 0.08 3.84
CA ILE A 193 -5.16 1.12 4.22
C ILE A 193 -5.59 0.98 5.67
N LEU A 194 -5.98 -0.24 6.09
CA LEU A 194 -6.41 -0.50 7.46
C LEU A 194 -5.29 -0.28 8.49
N GLU A 195 -4.02 -0.42 8.08
CA GLU A 195 -2.84 -0.13 8.90
C GLU A 195 -2.44 1.36 8.93
N GLY A 196 -3.16 2.25 8.24
CA GLY A 196 -2.78 3.66 8.13
C GLY A 196 -1.55 3.92 7.25
N LYS A 197 -1.05 2.91 6.52
CA LYS A 197 0.13 3.05 5.65
C LYS A 197 -0.18 3.73 4.32
N LEU A 198 -1.42 3.61 3.87
CA LEU A 198 -1.99 4.37 2.75
C LEU A 198 -3.18 5.16 3.31
N ASP A 199 -3.15 6.48 3.19
CA ASP A 199 -4.19 7.35 3.75
C ASP A 199 -5.49 7.22 2.94
N PHE A 200 -6.47 6.52 3.51
CA PHE A 200 -7.78 6.31 2.89
C PHE A 200 -8.47 7.62 2.49
N SER A 201 -8.29 8.68 3.28
CA SER A 201 -9.02 9.93 3.15
C SER A 201 -8.49 10.85 2.05
N SER A 202 -7.24 10.68 1.64
CA SER A 202 -6.57 11.63 0.73
C SER A 202 -5.83 10.99 -0.44
N GLN A 203 -5.40 9.73 -0.29
CA GLN A 203 -4.62 9.03 -1.31
C GLN A 203 -5.46 8.10 -2.16
N ILE A 204 -6.68 7.75 -1.76
CA ILE A 204 -7.50 6.76 -2.47
C ILE A 204 -8.58 7.45 -3.29
N GLU A 205 -8.57 7.23 -4.59
CA GLU A 205 -9.60 7.72 -5.51
C GLU A 205 -10.92 6.96 -5.34
N SER A 206 -12.05 7.64 -5.53
CA SER A 206 -13.39 7.05 -5.36
C SER A 206 -13.66 5.85 -6.25
N ASP A 207 -13.02 5.79 -7.43
CA ASP A 207 -13.13 4.65 -8.33
C ASP A 207 -12.47 3.39 -7.77
N LEU A 208 -11.65 3.47 -6.71
CA LEU A 208 -11.04 2.30 -6.06
C LEU A 208 -11.83 1.77 -4.87
N TYR A 209 -12.89 2.46 -4.42
CA TYR A 209 -13.66 2.04 -3.25
C TYR A 209 -14.31 0.67 -3.43
N HIS A 210 -14.82 0.36 -4.63
CA HIS A 210 -15.39 -0.95 -4.93
C HIS A 210 -14.39 -2.11 -4.74
N TYR A 211 -13.09 -1.90 -4.97
CA TYR A 211 -12.08 -2.93 -4.69
C TYR A 211 -11.92 -3.22 -3.19
N LEU A 212 -12.19 -2.24 -2.33
CA LEU A 212 -12.22 -2.45 -0.87
C LEU A 212 -13.49 -3.17 -0.42
N GLU A 213 -14.60 -2.98 -1.12
CA GLU A 213 -15.88 -3.65 -0.86
C GLU A 213 -15.84 -5.14 -1.20
N GLU A 214 -15.06 -5.51 -2.23
CA GLU A 214 -14.86 -6.89 -2.66
C GLU A 214 -13.90 -7.69 -1.75
N VAL A 215 -13.16 -7.03 -0.87
CA VAL A 215 -12.21 -7.69 0.05
C VAL A 215 -12.82 -7.80 1.44
N TRP A 216 -13.02 -9.03 1.90
CA TRP A 216 -13.50 -9.30 3.25
C TRP A 216 -12.43 -9.03 4.30
N LEU A 217 -12.84 -8.54 5.47
CA LEU A 217 -11.93 -8.31 6.59
C LEU A 217 -11.21 -9.60 7.01
N GLU A 218 -11.89 -10.74 6.91
CA GLU A 218 -11.35 -12.07 7.21
C GLU A 218 -10.10 -12.39 6.36
N ASP A 219 -10.10 -12.03 5.08
CA ASP A 219 -8.97 -12.28 4.18
C ASP A 219 -7.74 -11.46 4.58
N VAL A 220 -7.96 -10.21 4.99
CA VAL A 220 -6.88 -9.35 5.53
C VAL A 220 -6.37 -9.91 6.87
N LYS A 221 -7.24 -10.36 7.78
CA LYS A 221 -6.83 -11.01 9.04
C LYS A 221 -5.95 -12.23 8.76
N HIS A 222 -6.32 -13.10 7.81
CA HIS A 222 -5.50 -14.25 7.42
C HIS A 222 -4.17 -13.85 6.77
N LEU A 223 -4.17 -12.86 5.88
CA LEU A 223 -2.96 -12.34 5.28
C LEU A 223 -1.98 -11.83 6.36
N ARG A 224 -2.48 -11.04 7.30
CA ARG A 224 -1.69 -10.51 8.42
C ARG A 224 -1.17 -11.60 9.34
N ALA A 225 -2.00 -12.59 9.67
CA ALA A 225 -1.57 -13.75 10.45
C ALA A 225 -0.41 -14.48 9.77
N TYR A 226 -0.50 -14.67 8.44
CA TYR A 226 0.57 -15.24 7.63
C TYR A 226 1.84 -14.37 7.66
N GLU A 227 1.74 -13.05 7.52
CA GLU A 227 2.90 -12.16 7.61
C GLU A 227 3.59 -12.22 8.98
N ILE A 228 2.82 -12.29 10.08
CA ILE A 228 3.36 -12.41 11.44
C ILE A 228 4.10 -13.74 11.61
N TRP A 229 3.47 -14.85 11.20
CA TRP A 229 4.11 -16.16 11.17
C TRP A 229 5.40 -16.12 10.34
N TRP A 230 5.34 -15.47 9.16
CA TRP A 230 6.46 -15.39 8.24
C TRP A 230 7.66 -14.66 8.84
N LYS A 231 7.42 -13.56 9.54
CA LYS A 231 8.47 -12.79 10.22
C LYS A 231 9.12 -13.55 11.39
N LYS A 232 8.43 -14.53 12.01
CA LYS A 232 8.97 -15.35 13.10
C LYS A 232 9.81 -16.55 12.62
N GLY A 233 10.04 -16.68 11.32
CA GLY A 233 11.19 -17.41 10.78
C GLY A 233 10.96 -18.85 10.30
N HIS A 234 9.76 -19.21 9.81
CA HIS A 234 9.40 -20.41 9.00
C HIS A 234 9.71 -21.81 9.51
N ASN A 235 10.70 -21.97 10.37
CA ASN A 235 11.34 -23.23 10.72
C ASN A 235 10.71 -23.87 11.96
N ARG A 236 9.60 -23.32 12.46
CA ARG A 236 8.86 -23.89 13.59
C ARG A 236 7.71 -24.72 13.04
N ILE A 237 7.66 -25.96 13.49
CA ILE A 237 6.62 -26.94 13.14
C ILE A 237 5.24 -26.28 13.31
N TYR A 238 4.37 -26.50 12.33
CA TYR A 238 2.98 -26.03 12.32
C TYR A 238 2.23 -26.68 13.49
N GLU A 239 2.13 -25.99 14.61
CA GLU A 239 1.16 -26.32 15.66
C GLU A 239 -0.08 -25.46 15.46
N GLU A 240 -1.26 -26.09 15.45
CA GLU A 240 -2.57 -25.46 15.26
C GLU A 240 -2.87 -24.38 16.32
N SER A 241 -2.37 -24.57 17.55
CA SER A 241 -2.41 -23.56 18.60
C SER A 241 -1.66 -22.27 18.23
N THR A 242 -0.60 -22.39 17.41
CA THR A 242 0.24 -21.26 17.02
C THR A 242 -0.39 -20.46 15.87
N THR A 243 -1.11 -21.10 14.95
CA THR A 243 -1.81 -20.40 13.85
C THR A 243 -2.95 -19.54 14.36
N VAL A 244 -3.74 -20.07 15.30
CA VAL A 244 -4.81 -19.34 15.99
C VAL A 244 -4.24 -18.11 16.71
N ASN A 245 -3.09 -18.25 17.39
CA ASN A 245 -2.43 -17.13 18.06
C ASN A 245 -1.99 -16.01 17.09
N TYR A 246 -1.57 -16.34 15.87
CA TYR A 246 -1.21 -15.31 14.87
C TYR A 246 -2.43 -14.60 14.31
N TYR A 247 -3.53 -15.34 14.12
CA TYR A 247 -4.81 -14.74 13.72
C TYR A 247 -5.30 -13.75 14.78
N PHE A 248 -5.28 -14.12 16.07
CA PHE A 248 -5.64 -13.19 17.14
C PHE A 248 -4.71 -11.97 17.22
N GLN A 249 -3.40 -12.14 17.03
CA GLN A 249 -2.46 -11.02 16.93
C GLN A 249 -2.79 -10.09 15.74
N ALA A 250 -3.20 -10.65 14.60
CA ALA A 250 -3.64 -9.86 13.45
C ALA A 250 -4.91 -9.07 13.75
N CYS A 251 -5.90 -9.70 14.40
CA CYS A 251 -7.10 -9.00 14.88
C CYS A 251 -6.72 -7.84 15.80
N GLN A 252 -5.87 -8.06 16.79
CA GLN A 252 -5.41 -7.01 17.71
C GLN A 252 -4.73 -5.84 16.99
N GLN A 253 -3.96 -6.08 15.93
CA GLN A 253 -3.35 -5.01 15.14
C GLN A 253 -4.38 -4.15 14.39
N ILE A 254 -5.42 -4.78 13.85
CA ILE A 254 -6.52 -4.06 13.19
C ILE A 254 -7.33 -3.27 14.23
N MET A 255 -7.59 -3.88 15.39
CA MET A 255 -8.27 -3.23 16.51
C MET A 255 -7.51 -2.00 17.02
N ALA A 256 -6.19 -2.11 17.17
CA ALA A 256 -5.35 -0.97 17.55
C ALA A 256 -5.47 0.19 16.56
N SER A 257 -5.70 -0.11 15.28
CA SER A 257 -5.91 0.91 14.24
C SER A 257 -7.28 1.62 14.42
N LEU A 258 -8.33 0.93 14.87
CA LEU A 258 -9.63 1.57 15.13
C LEU A 258 -9.56 2.72 16.13
N VAL A 259 -8.68 2.62 17.13
CA VAL A 259 -8.54 3.63 18.19
C VAL A 259 -7.34 4.56 17.97
N ASP A 260 -6.51 4.34 16.95
CA ASP A 260 -5.32 5.15 16.70
C ASP A 260 -5.71 6.59 16.26
N PRO A 261 -5.44 7.63 17.07
CA PRO A 261 -5.78 9.00 16.73
C PRO A 261 -4.97 9.55 15.55
N TYR A 262 -3.80 8.97 15.24
CA TYR A 262 -2.91 9.47 14.19
C TYR A 262 -3.37 9.12 12.77
N ILE A 263 -4.26 8.13 12.64
CA ILE A 263 -4.80 7.72 11.33
C ILE A 263 -6.20 8.29 11.08
N LYS A 264 -6.75 9.03 12.04
CA LYS A 264 -8.04 9.71 11.88
C LYS A 264 -7.95 10.83 10.86
N ALA A 265 -8.93 10.90 10.00
CA ALA A 265 -9.11 11.96 9.04
C ALA A 265 -10.12 13.00 9.56
N PRO A 266 -9.94 14.28 9.23
CA PRO A 266 -10.96 15.28 9.51
C PRO A 266 -12.24 14.98 8.72
N PHE A 267 -13.40 15.29 9.31
CA PHE A 267 -14.72 15.09 8.68
C PHE A 267 -14.85 15.78 7.32
N SER A 268 -14.10 16.86 7.07
CA SER A 268 -14.10 17.57 5.80
C SER A 268 -13.65 16.69 4.62
N ARG A 269 -12.86 15.64 4.87
CA ARG A 269 -12.44 14.65 3.87
C ARG A 269 -13.46 13.53 3.66
N PHE A 270 -14.55 13.51 4.42
CA PHE A 270 -15.61 12.51 4.30
C PHE A 270 -16.60 12.79 3.15
N GLU A 271 -16.61 14.00 2.59
CA GLU A 271 -17.64 14.40 1.61
C GLU A 271 -17.61 13.54 0.33
N GLU A 272 -16.42 13.14 -0.16
CA GLU A 272 -16.28 12.24 -1.31
C GLU A 272 -16.90 10.87 -1.03
N LEU A 273 -16.63 10.30 0.15
CA LEU A 273 -17.17 9.02 0.61
C LEU A 273 -18.68 9.09 0.83
N LYS A 274 -19.19 10.16 1.43
CA LYS A 274 -20.62 10.42 1.60
C LYS A 274 -21.34 10.44 0.25
N ASN A 275 -20.78 11.13 -0.75
CA ASN A 275 -21.34 11.15 -2.10
C ASN A 275 -21.33 9.77 -2.75
N TYR A 276 -20.24 9.01 -2.58
CA TYR A 276 -20.16 7.63 -3.03
C TYR A 276 -21.25 6.75 -2.39
N LEU A 277 -21.43 6.81 -1.06
CA LEU A 277 -22.46 6.06 -0.33
C LEU A 277 -23.88 6.39 -0.82
N LYS A 278 -24.18 7.68 -1.06
CA LYS A 278 -25.46 8.12 -1.64
C LYS A 278 -25.66 7.65 -3.08
N ASN A 279 -24.61 7.67 -3.89
CA ASN A 279 -24.72 7.22 -5.27
C ASN A 279 -24.94 5.71 -5.35
N CYS A 280 -24.26 4.93 -4.49
CA CYS A 280 -24.23 3.48 -4.57
C CYS A 280 -25.28 2.76 -3.70
N TYR A 281 -25.73 3.34 -2.58
CA TYR A 281 -26.53 2.59 -1.60
C TYR A 281 -27.69 3.35 -0.97
N LEU A 282 -27.60 4.68 -0.88
CA LEU A 282 -28.56 5.49 -0.12
C LEU A 282 -29.43 6.39 -1.00
N THR A 283 -30.55 6.84 -0.46
CA THR A 283 -31.34 7.95 -0.98
C THR A 283 -30.73 9.28 -0.55
N GLU A 284 -31.27 10.39 -1.04
CA GLU A 284 -30.80 11.73 -0.64
C GLU A 284 -31.00 12.01 0.86
N GLU A 285 -32.02 11.39 1.45
CA GLU A 285 -32.35 11.44 2.88
C GLU A 285 -31.46 10.52 3.74
N GLY A 286 -30.51 9.80 3.13
CA GLY A 286 -29.62 8.87 3.83
C GLY A 286 -30.29 7.54 4.21
N LYS A 287 -31.42 7.19 3.59
CA LYS A 287 -32.09 5.90 3.77
C LYS A 287 -31.62 4.88 2.75
N LEU A 288 -31.72 3.60 3.08
CA LEU A 288 -31.30 2.55 2.16
C LEU A 288 -32.17 2.56 0.90
N ASP A 289 -31.55 2.72 -0.26
CA ASP A 289 -32.21 2.65 -1.55
C ASP A 289 -32.26 1.19 -2.00
N LYS A 290 -33.45 0.59 -1.96
CA LYS A 290 -33.64 -0.84 -2.26
C LYS A 290 -33.14 -1.24 -3.65
N ASP A 291 -33.30 -0.37 -4.64
CA ASP A 291 -32.90 -0.71 -6.01
C ASP A 291 -31.38 -0.76 -6.15
N LYS A 292 -30.66 0.03 -5.34
CA LYS A 292 -29.20 0.08 -5.34
C LYS A 292 -28.55 -0.91 -4.36
N SER A 293 -29.16 -1.12 -3.19
CA SER A 293 -28.56 -1.90 -2.10
C SER A 293 -28.80 -3.41 -2.18
N ASN A 294 -29.79 -3.87 -2.95
CA ASN A 294 -30.15 -5.29 -3.02
C ASN A 294 -28.97 -6.19 -3.40
N THR A 295 -28.11 -5.76 -4.34
CA THR A 295 -26.92 -6.55 -4.72
C THR A 295 -25.94 -6.69 -3.56
N LEU A 296 -25.73 -5.64 -2.75
CA LEU A 296 -24.89 -5.72 -1.56
C LEU A 296 -25.48 -6.68 -0.50
N ILE A 297 -26.80 -6.60 -0.28
CA ILE A 297 -27.51 -7.49 0.64
C ILE A 297 -27.38 -8.95 0.16
N GLU A 298 -27.55 -9.19 -1.15
CA GLU A 298 -27.42 -10.52 -1.74
C GLU A 298 -26.01 -11.09 -1.55
N ILE A 299 -24.97 -10.31 -1.85
CA ILE A 299 -23.56 -10.72 -1.67
C ILE A 299 -23.29 -11.06 -0.21
N LYS A 300 -23.73 -10.23 0.73
CA LYS A 300 -23.57 -10.48 2.17
C LYS A 300 -24.37 -11.69 2.63
N ALA A 301 -25.61 -11.87 2.18
CA ALA A 301 -26.44 -13.02 2.51
C ALA A 301 -25.82 -14.33 2.00
N HIS A 302 -25.27 -14.32 0.79
CA HIS A 302 -24.50 -15.43 0.24
C HIS A 302 -23.26 -15.73 1.10
N ARG A 303 -22.55 -14.68 1.53
CA ARG A 303 -21.38 -14.83 2.41
C ARG A 303 -21.75 -15.41 3.78
N ILE A 304 -22.90 -15.06 4.36
CA ILE A 304 -23.41 -15.72 5.58
C ILE A 304 -23.60 -17.21 5.32
N TRP A 305 -24.26 -17.56 4.21
CA TRP A 305 -24.48 -18.96 3.84
C TRP A 305 -23.15 -19.73 3.69
N GLU A 306 -22.18 -19.19 2.94
CA GLU A 306 -20.88 -19.83 2.70
C GLU A 306 -20.13 -20.13 4.00
N THR A 307 -20.22 -19.23 4.98
CA THR A 307 -19.42 -19.30 6.19
C THR A 307 -20.11 -20.06 7.32
N THR A 308 -21.43 -19.94 7.45
CA THR A 308 -22.21 -20.62 8.49
C THR A 308 -22.78 -21.97 8.04
N ASN A 309 -22.81 -22.24 6.73
CA ASN A 309 -23.58 -23.33 6.12
C ASN A 309 -25.08 -23.30 6.48
N ASN A 310 -25.63 -22.15 6.90
CA ASN A 310 -27.05 -22.02 7.17
C ASN A 310 -27.84 -21.98 5.86
N SER A 311 -28.52 -23.09 5.52
CA SER A 311 -29.34 -23.20 4.31
C SER A 311 -30.64 -22.36 4.32
N ASN A 312 -30.95 -21.66 5.41
CA ASN A 312 -32.12 -20.78 5.50
C ASN A 312 -31.87 -19.44 4.80
N SER A 313 -32.13 -19.39 3.48
CA SER A 313 -31.90 -18.19 2.67
C SER A 313 -32.64 -16.95 3.16
N SER A 314 -33.86 -17.10 3.69
CA SER A 314 -34.65 -15.98 4.22
C SER A 314 -34.04 -15.36 5.47
N GLU A 315 -33.43 -16.18 6.33
CA GLU A 315 -32.77 -15.73 7.54
C GLU A 315 -31.43 -15.06 7.23
N ASN A 316 -30.66 -15.63 6.30
CA ASN A 316 -29.41 -15.02 5.82
C ASN A 316 -29.67 -13.65 5.17
N TRP A 317 -30.70 -13.56 4.32
CA TRP A 317 -31.13 -12.29 3.73
C TRP A 317 -31.51 -11.27 4.79
N SER A 318 -32.37 -11.66 5.75
CA SER A 318 -32.84 -10.76 6.80
C SER A 318 -31.67 -10.25 7.67
N SER A 319 -30.71 -11.13 7.98
CA SER A 319 -29.52 -10.78 8.76
C SER A 319 -28.59 -9.83 8.00
N ALA A 320 -28.35 -10.10 6.71
CA ALA A 320 -27.57 -9.22 5.85
C ALA A 320 -28.23 -7.86 5.65
N GLN A 321 -29.55 -7.83 5.47
CA GLN A 321 -30.32 -6.59 5.37
C GLN A 321 -30.23 -5.78 6.65
N GLN A 322 -30.45 -6.40 7.82
CA GLN A 322 -30.33 -5.73 9.12
C GLN A 322 -28.93 -5.12 9.30
N TYR A 323 -27.87 -5.87 8.97
CA TYR A 323 -26.50 -5.35 9.00
C TYR A 323 -26.33 -4.13 8.10
N VAL A 324 -26.80 -4.20 6.85
CA VAL A 324 -26.66 -3.10 5.88
C VAL A 324 -27.43 -1.86 6.36
N GLU A 325 -28.63 -2.03 6.92
CA GLU A 325 -29.42 -0.94 7.50
C GLU A 325 -28.70 -0.32 8.72
N ASP A 326 -28.22 -1.15 9.66
CA ASP A 326 -27.52 -0.69 10.86
C ASP A 326 -26.21 0.03 10.54
N PHE A 327 -25.48 -0.38 9.49
CA PHE A 327 -24.24 0.28 9.09
C PHE A 327 -24.47 1.48 8.17
N TYR A 328 -25.06 1.28 6.99
CA TYR A 328 -25.06 2.28 5.92
C TYR A 328 -25.99 3.46 6.20
N GLU A 329 -27.15 3.25 6.82
CA GLU A 329 -28.03 4.38 7.18
C GLU A 329 -27.46 5.24 8.31
N ASN A 330 -26.49 4.71 9.07
CA ASN A 330 -26.01 5.34 10.30
C ASN A 330 -24.56 5.85 10.20
N ILE A 331 -23.75 5.40 9.24
CA ILE A 331 -22.35 5.86 9.14
C ILE A 331 -22.23 7.36 8.83
N ILE A 332 -23.10 7.92 7.98
CA ILE A 332 -23.09 9.35 7.67
C ILE A 332 -23.45 10.20 8.89
N PRO A 333 -24.61 10.03 9.55
CA PRO A 333 -24.95 10.83 10.74
C PRO A 333 -23.98 10.58 11.91
N ALA A 334 -23.40 9.38 12.03
CA ALA A 334 -22.37 9.10 13.03
C ALA A 334 -21.10 9.95 12.81
N VAL A 335 -20.64 10.09 11.55
CA VAL A 335 -19.43 10.84 11.21
C VAL A 335 -19.68 12.35 11.16
N VAL A 336 -20.77 12.78 10.52
CA VAL A 336 -21.03 14.20 10.22
C VAL A 336 -21.65 14.93 11.40
N ASP A 337 -22.66 14.31 12.03
CA ASP A 337 -23.45 14.94 13.08
C ASP A 337 -23.00 14.52 14.49
N GLY A 338 -22.13 13.51 14.59
CA GLY A 338 -21.74 12.92 15.87
C GLY A 338 -22.92 12.28 16.61
N ASP A 339 -23.92 11.80 15.87
CA ASP A 339 -25.14 11.25 16.46
C ASP A 339 -24.85 9.96 17.24
N LEU A 340 -25.12 9.97 18.54
CA LEU A 340 -24.77 8.88 19.46
C LEU A 340 -25.54 7.59 19.17
N GLU A 341 -26.79 7.68 18.72
CA GLU A 341 -27.59 6.50 18.35
C GLU A 341 -27.00 5.83 17.10
N SER A 342 -26.70 6.63 16.08
CA SER A 342 -26.07 6.18 14.84
C SER A 342 -24.69 5.58 15.08
N ILE A 343 -23.88 6.25 15.89
CA ILE A 343 -22.59 5.74 16.39
C ILE A 343 -22.77 4.36 17.03
N THR A 344 -23.78 4.20 17.90
CA THR A 344 -24.04 2.95 18.60
C THR A 344 -24.44 1.84 17.63
N LYS A 345 -25.27 2.15 16.63
CA LYS A 345 -25.66 1.18 15.58
C LYS A 345 -24.48 0.74 14.73
N VAL A 346 -23.66 1.68 14.25
CA VAL A 346 -22.43 1.35 13.50
C VAL A 346 -21.50 0.52 14.37
N LYS A 347 -21.27 0.93 15.61
CA LYS A 347 -20.45 0.20 16.59
C LYS A 347 -20.96 -1.22 16.80
N ASN A 348 -22.27 -1.42 16.96
CA ASN A 348 -22.85 -2.75 17.14
C ASN A 348 -22.78 -3.60 15.87
N ALA A 349 -22.97 -3.01 14.69
CA ALA A 349 -22.81 -3.71 13.42
C ALA A 349 -21.38 -4.23 13.23
N ILE A 350 -20.38 -3.42 13.62
CA ILE A 350 -18.96 -3.81 13.54
C ILE A 350 -18.43 -4.48 14.80
N GLN A 351 -19.17 -4.55 15.91
CA GLN A 351 -18.75 -5.30 17.11
C GLN A 351 -18.56 -6.77 16.79
N ALA A 352 -19.25 -7.23 15.74
CA ALA A 352 -18.96 -8.49 15.10
C ALA A 352 -17.50 -8.63 14.68
N ILE A 353 -16.59 -7.63 14.72
CA ILE A 353 -15.11 -7.68 14.56
C ILE A 353 -14.39 -8.43 15.70
N ASN A 354 -15.06 -8.64 16.85
CA ASN A 354 -14.60 -9.48 17.98
C ASN A 354 -15.29 -10.85 18.21
N ASP A 355 -16.32 -11.22 17.44
CA ASP A 355 -16.88 -12.58 17.46
C ASP A 355 -16.42 -13.52 16.28
N PRO A 356 -15.62 -14.59 16.55
CA PRO A 356 -15.20 -15.61 15.57
C PRO A 356 -16.29 -16.31 14.77
N THR A 357 -17.55 -16.12 15.15
CA THR A 357 -18.70 -16.70 14.48
C THR A 357 -19.51 -15.70 13.65
N HIS A 358 -19.27 -14.38 13.77
CA HIS A 358 -20.06 -13.33 13.11
C HIS A 358 -19.26 -12.43 12.14
N TYR A 359 -17.95 -12.66 11.95
CA TYR A 359 -17.06 -11.80 11.14
C TYR A 359 -17.31 -11.74 9.64
N HIS A 360 -18.10 -12.67 9.12
CA HIS A 360 -17.86 -13.10 7.75
C HIS A 360 -18.36 -12.13 6.68
N ILE A 361 -19.18 -11.13 7.06
CA ILE A 361 -19.81 -10.21 6.12
C ILE A 361 -19.24 -8.80 6.12
N ILE A 362 -18.26 -8.48 6.95
CA ILE A 362 -17.67 -7.13 7.00
C ILE A 362 -16.59 -7.01 5.94
N ASN A 363 -16.69 -6.00 5.07
CA ASN A 363 -15.67 -5.74 4.05
C ASN A 363 -14.67 -4.66 4.49
N CYS A 364 -13.56 -4.54 3.76
CA CYS A 364 -12.48 -3.60 4.13
C CYS A 364 -12.87 -2.14 3.93
N PHE A 365 -13.82 -1.84 3.05
CA PHE A 365 -14.35 -0.48 2.87
C PHE A 365 -15.07 0.00 4.15
N GLU A 366 -15.95 -0.82 4.70
CA GLU A 366 -16.69 -0.55 5.93
C GLU A 366 -15.74 -0.33 7.11
N VAL A 367 -14.71 -1.17 7.24
CA VAL A 367 -13.71 -1.02 8.31
C VAL A 367 -12.86 0.24 8.11
N ALA A 368 -12.48 0.57 6.88
CA ALA A 368 -11.73 1.79 6.59
C ALA A 368 -12.53 3.06 6.94
N LEU A 369 -13.84 3.10 6.67
CA LEU A 369 -14.72 4.20 7.08
C LEU A 369 -14.67 4.41 8.60
N VAL A 370 -14.80 3.34 9.37
CA VAL A 370 -14.75 3.39 10.83
C VAL A 370 -13.37 3.82 11.32
N ILE A 371 -12.30 3.20 10.80
CA ILE A 371 -10.93 3.49 11.20
C ILE A 371 -10.61 4.97 10.97
N TYR A 372 -10.98 5.54 9.84
CA TYR A 372 -10.56 6.90 9.51
C TYR A 372 -11.49 7.98 10.06
N PHE A 373 -12.79 7.73 10.16
CA PHE A 373 -13.76 8.82 10.37
C PHE A 373 -14.56 8.75 11.67
N LEU A 374 -14.63 7.60 12.35
CA LEU A 374 -15.24 7.57 13.67
C LEU A 374 -14.23 7.99 14.75
N PRO A 375 -14.63 8.82 15.73
CA PRO A 375 -13.76 9.24 16.82
C PRO A 375 -13.19 8.05 17.63
N SER A 376 -11.93 8.13 18.05
CA SER A 376 -11.27 7.04 18.78
C SER A 376 -11.90 6.74 20.14
N ASP A 377 -12.34 7.76 20.86
CA ASP A 377 -12.95 7.68 22.21
C ASP A 377 -14.24 6.84 22.21
N VAL A 378 -15.00 6.92 21.12
CA VAL A 378 -16.23 6.15 20.91
C VAL A 378 -15.95 4.65 20.69
N LEU A 379 -14.77 4.33 20.14
CA LEU A 379 -14.36 2.99 19.74
C LEU A 379 -13.57 2.23 20.84
N GLU A 380 -13.18 2.89 21.93
CA GLU A 380 -12.37 2.27 23.01
C GLU A 380 -12.99 1.01 23.60
N ASP A 381 -14.32 0.92 23.69
CA ASP A 381 -14.96 -0.29 24.23
C ASP A 381 -15.07 -1.43 23.22
N VAL A 382 -14.82 -1.18 21.94
CA VAL A 382 -14.68 -2.26 20.95
C VAL A 382 -13.38 -3.01 21.20
N GLU A 383 -12.31 -2.36 21.69
CA GLU A 383 -11.02 -3.03 21.98
C GLU A 383 -11.09 -3.99 23.18
N LYS A 384 -12.03 -3.77 24.11
CA LYS A 384 -12.12 -4.51 25.39
C LYS A 384 -12.89 -5.82 25.32
N LEU A 385 -13.47 -6.13 24.16
CA LEU A 385 -14.27 -7.33 23.88
C LEU A 385 -13.43 -8.32 23.08
#